data_AF-A0A377WRP6-F1
#
_entry.id   AF-A0A377WRP6-F1
#
_cell.length_a   1.000
_cell.length_b   1.000
_cell.length_c   1.000
_cell.angle_alpha   90.00
_cell.angle_beta   90.00
_cell.angle_gamma   90.00
#
_symmetry.space_group_name_H-M   'P 1'
#
loop_
_entity.id
_entity.type
_entity.pdbx_description
1 polymer ?
#
loop_
_entity_poly.entity_id
_entity_poly.type
_entity_poly.pdbx_seq_one_letter_code
_entity_poly.pdbx_strand_id
1 'polypeptide(L)'
;MRRRPVALLVANPEQTLGEMTEHSELRPRLPLIAVPTTAGTGSETTNVTVIIDAVSGRKQVLAHASLMPDVAILDAALTEGVPPHITAMTGIDALTHAVEAYSARHATPFTDSLAMGAIAMIGEALPKAVGCGQDLAARENMLLASCMAGMAFSSAGLGLCHAMAHQPGTALHIPHGLANAMLLPTVMEFNRMVRRARFSQIGRALTGKKTDDREAIAAVRELIAEVGLTMRLTEAGATSAHYAAWAQAAQEDICLRTNPRTASREQIIELYAAAR
;
A
#
# COMPACT_ATOMS: atom_id res chain seq x y z
N MET A 1 1.92 6.17 12.03
CA MET A 1 0.52 5.73 12.27
C MET A 1 -0.02 6.02 13.67
N ARG A 2 0.59 5.53 14.76
CA ARG A 2 0.01 5.58 16.13
C ARG A 2 -0.16 6.97 16.79
N ARG A 3 0.38 8.05 16.20
CA ARG A 3 0.33 9.41 16.78
C ARG A 3 -0.98 10.17 16.47
N ARG A 4 -1.66 9.89 15.34
CA ARG A 4 -2.97 10.53 15.02
C ARG A 4 -4.05 10.16 16.03
N PRO A 5 -4.21 8.88 16.40
CA PRO A 5 -5.18 8.47 17.41
C PRO A 5 -4.94 9.17 18.75
N VAL A 6 -3.67 9.34 19.15
CA VAL A 6 -3.34 10.10 20.37
C VAL A 6 -3.77 11.56 20.24
N ALA A 7 -3.40 12.24 19.15
CA ALA A 7 -3.79 13.63 18.93
C ALA A 7 -5.32 13.84 18.91
N LEU A 8 -6.06 12.85 18.41
CA LEU A 8 -7.52 12.85 18.33
C LEU A 8 -8.19 12.57 19.68
N LEU A 9 -7.78 11.50 20.37
CA LEU A 9 -8.38 11.05 21.64
C LEU A 9 -8.08 12.01 22.79
N VAL A 10 -6.94 12.71 22.78
CA VAL A 10 -6.65 13.75 23.79
C VAL A 10 -7.70 14.88 23.74
N ALA A 11 -8.19 15.22 22.54
CA ALA A 11 -9.25 16.21 22.38
C ALA A 11 -10.66 15.63 22.56
N ASN A 12 -10.80 14.30 22.54
CA ASN A 12 -12.06 13.56 22.59
C ASN A 12 -11.97 12.42 23.63
N PRO A 13 -11.81 12.72 24.94
CA PRO A 13 -11.52 11.71 25.96
C PRO A 13 -12.68 10.74 26.22
N GLU A 14 -13.88 11.10 25.82
CA GLU A 14 -15.10 10.29 25.99
C GLU A 14 -15.25 9.21 24.89
N GLN A 15 -14.43 9.27 23.83
CA GLN A 15 -14.53 8.39 22.67
C GLN A 15 -13.54 7.23 22.78
N THR A 16 -13.90 6.07 22.26
CA THR A 16 -12.97 4.95 22.04
C THR A 16 -12.86 4.61 20.56
N LEU A 17 -11.66 4.22 20.10
CA LEU A 17 -11.44 3.93 18.68
C LEU A 17 -12.34 2.82 18.13
N GLY A 18 -12.74 1.87 18.97
CA GLY A 18 -13.62 0.77 18.56
C GLY A 18 -15.07 1.21 18.32
N GLU A 19 -15.48 2.34 18.89
CA GLU A 19 -16.83 2.91 18.73
C GLU A 19 -16.86 3.98 17.64
N MET A 20 -15.70 4.51 17.26
CA MET A 20 -15.58 5.55 16.24
C MET A 20 -15.85 5.00 14.84
N THR A 21 -16.59 5.76 14.06
CA THR A 21 -16.87 5.52 12.65
C THR A 21 -16.41 6.70 11.82
N GLU A 22 -16.48 6.58 10.50
CA GLU A 22 -16.20 7.68 9.56
C GLU A 22 -17.18 8.87 9.72
N HIS A 23 -18.29 8.68 10.44
CA HIS A 23 -19.33 9.68 10.67
C HIS A 23 -19.40 10.19 12.11
N SER A 24 -18.50 9.75 12.99
CA SER A 24 -18.50 10.19 14.39
C SER A 24 -18.30 11.71 14.48
N GLU A 25 -19.13 12.38 15.29
CA GLU A 25 -18.93 13.80 15.58
C GLU A 25 -17.80 13.97 16.61
N LEU A 26 -16.71 14.63 16.19
CA LEU A 26 -15.50 14.76 16.99
C LEU A 26 -15.10 16.22 17.12
N ARG A 27 -14.58 16.59 18.30
CA ARG A 27 -13.88 17.85 18.51
C ARG A 27 -12.60 17.88 17.66
N PRO A 28 -12.17 19.06 17.20
CA PRO A 28 -10.89 19.21 16.51
C PRO A 28 -9.73 18.60 17.32
N ARG A 29 -8.91 17.77 16.67
CA ARG A 29 -7.71 17.17 17.28
C ARG A 29 -6.64 18.22 17.55
N LEU A 30 -5.66 17.89 18.38
CA LEU A 30 -4.44 18.69 18.50
C LEU A 30 -3.68 18.77 17.16
N PRO A 31 -2.93 19.85 16.89
CA PRO A 31 -2.09 19.95 15.69
C PRO A 31 -1.15 18.75 15.53
N LEU A 32 -1.01 18.28 14.29
CA LEU A 32 -0.25 17.08 13.95
C LEU A 32 0.65 17.36 12.75
N ILE A 33 1.96 17.37 13.01
CA ILE A 33 3.02 17.41 12.00
C ILE A 33 3.56 16.00 11.82
N ALA A 34 3.56 15.49 10.60
CA ALA A 34 4.08 14.18 10.25
C ALA A 34 5.43 14.33 9.52
N VAL A 35 6.44 13.63 10.03
CA VAL A 35 7.79 13.59 9.44
C VAL A 35 8.12 12.13 9.15
N PRO A 36 7.83 11.61 7.94
CA PRO A 36 8.10 10.22 7.61
C PRO A 36 9.60 9.93 7.57
N THR A 37 10.00 8.80 8.14
CA THR A 37 11.39 8.29 8.12
C THR A 37 11.52 7.06 7.21
N THR A 38 10.48 6.73 6.45
CA THR A 38 10.44 5.66 5.46
C THR A 38 9.63 6.12 4.25
N ALA A 39 10.00 5.66 3.06
CA ALA A 39 9.29 5.92 1.82
C ALA A 39 8.45 4.69 1.44
N GLY A 40 7.23 4.62 1.94
CA GLY A 40 6.29 3.53 1.61
C GLY A 40 4.85 3.82 1.94
N THR A 41 4.54 3.99 3.23
CA THR A 41 3.15 3.97 3.71
C THR A 41 2.30 5.15 3.24
N GLY A 42 2.92 6.27 2.83
CA GLY A 42 2.23 7.53 2.51
C GLY A 42 1.34 8.05 3.64
N SER A 43 1.52 7.56 4.87
CA SER A 43 0.58 7.81 5.96
C SER A 43 0.46 9.31 6.23
N GLU A 44 1.54 10.07 6.14
CA GLU A 44 1.59 11.52 6.31
C GLU A 44 0.58 12.30 5.45
N THR A 45 0.02 11.70 4.39
CA THR A 45 -1.00 12.29 3.52
C THR A 45 -2.35 11.55 3.53
N THR A 46 -2.61 10.70 4.54
CA THR A 46 -3.85 9.91 4.62
C THR A 46 -4.69 10.26 5.84
N ASN A 47 -6.00 10.00 5.75
CA ASN A 47 -6.95 10.13 6.85
C ASN A 47 -7.25 8.77 7.55
N VAL A 48 -6.38 7.78 7.37
CA VAL A 48 -6.55 6.42 7.89
C VAL A 48 -5.53 6.12 8.97
N THR A 49 -5.97 5.43 10.01
CA THR A 49 -5.10 4.86 11.04
C THR A 49 -5.44 3.39 11.27
N VAL A 50 -4.39 2.58 11.43
CA VAL A 50 -4.51 1.17 11.83
C VAL A 50 -3.89 1.01 13.20
N ILE A 51 -4.66 0.46 14.15
CA ILE A 51 -4.20 0.14 15.49
C ILE A 51 -4.47 -1.33 15.77
N ILE A 52 -3.56 -1.99 16.47
CA ILE A 52 -3.77 -3.33 16.99
C ILE A 52 -4.35 -3.18 18.39
N ASP A 53 -5.57 -3.67 18.57
CA ASP A 53 -6.19 -3.80 19.89
C ASP A 53 -5.40 -4.85 20.69
N ALA A 54 -4.81 -4.42 21.81
CA ALA A 54 -3.90 -5.26 22.59
C ALA A 54 -4.61 -6.42 23.31
N VAL A 55 -5.93 -6.34 23.51
CA VAL A 55 -6.72 -7.35 24.23
C VAL A 55 -7.16 -8.45 23.26
N SER A 56 -7.73 -8.07 22.13
CA SER A 56 -8.25 -8.99 21.12
C SER A 56 -7.20 -9.40 20.07
N GLY A 57 -6.09 -8.68 19.97
CA GLY A 57 -5.07 -8.88 18.93
C GLY A 57 -5.52 -8.44 17.53
N ARG A 58 -6.73 -7.86 17.39
CA ARG A 58 -7.31 -7.51 16.09
C ARG A 58 -6.81 -6.14 15.63
N LYS A 59 -6.54 -6.02 14.33
CA LYS A 59 -6.32 -4.72 13.68
C LYS A 59 -7.66 -3.99 13.53
N GLN A 60 -7.75 -2.82 14.12
CA GLN A 60 -8.84 -1.86 13.90
C GLN A 60 -8.37 -0.81 12.90
N VAL A 61 -9.18 -0.59 11.87
CA VAL A 61 -8.96 0.43 10.85
C VAL A 61 -9.99 1.53 11.05
N LEU A 62 -9.53 2.77 11.26
CA LEU A 62 -10.38 3.94 11.35
C LEU A 62 -9.99 4.93 10.25
N ALA A 63 -10.98 5.32 9.44
CA ALA A 63 -10.88 6.39 8.47
C ALA A 63 -11.76 7.54 8.93
N HIS A 64 -11.18 8.72 9.13
CA HIS A 64 -11.92 9.91 9.55
C HIS A 64 -11.16 11.18 9.16
N ALA A 65 -11.85 12.22 8.66
CA ALA A 65 -11.21 13.45 8.17
C ALA A 65 -10.25 14.08 9.19
N SER A 66 -10.61 14.08 10.49
CA SER A 66 -9.78 14.57 11.59
C SER A 66 -8.44 13.84 11.78
N LEU A 67 -8.22 12.68 11.14
CA LEU A 67 -6.95 11.95 11.21
C LEU A 67 -5.91 12.42 10.18
N MET A 68 -6.31 13.25 9.21
CA MET A 68 -5.38 13.86 8.25
C MET A 68 -4.38 14.74 9.02
N PRO A 69 -3.06 14.64 8.82
CA PRO A 69 -2.08 15.55 9.43
C PRO A 69 -2.21 16.97 8.87
N ASP A 70 -1.82 17.98 9.66
CA ASP A 70 -1.85 19.38 9.20
C ASP A 70 -0.68 19.69 8.26
N VAL A 71 0.47 19.07 8.53
CA VAL A 71 1.72 19.28 7.78
C VAL A 71 2.44 17.96 7.61
N ALA A 72 2.93 17.70 6.39
CA ALA A 72 3.90 16.65 6.10
C ALA A 72 5.26 17.31 5.77
N ILE A 73 6.33 16.92 6.46
CA ILE A 73 7.70 17.38 6.20
C ILE A 73 8.49 16.21 5.62
N LEU A 74 8.80 16.27 4.33
CA LEU A 74 9.56 15.24 3.63
C LEU A 74 11.04 15.62 3.64
N ASP A 75 11.84 14.93 4.46
CA ASP A 75 13.29 15.13 4.55
C ASP A 75 14.01 13.80 4.24
N ALA A 76 14.69 13.76 3.09
CA ALA A 76 15.40 12.57 2.62
C ALA A 76 16.53 12.15 3.56
N ALA A 77 17.16 13.08 4.28
CA ALA A 77 18.24 12.77 5.23
C ALA A 77 17.76 11.85 6.36
N LEU A 78 16.47 11.92 6.72
CA LEU A 78 15.87 11.04 7.74
C LEU A 78 15.64 9.61 7.26
N THR A 79 15.93 9.31 5.99
CA THR A 79 15.74 7.98 5.38
C THR A 79 17.04 7.28 5.00
N GLU A 80 18.19 7.96 5.06
CA GLU A 80 19.49 7.39 4.65
C GLU A 80 19.83 6.11 5.42
N GLY A 81 19.51 6.08 6.72
CA GLY A 81 19.76 4.94 7.61
C GLY A 81 18.83 3.74 7.42
N VAL A 82 17.83 3.83 6.52
CA VAL A 82 16.89 2.72 6.28
C VAL A 82 17.62 1.60 5.52
N PRO A 83 17.67 0.35 6.06
CA PRO A 83 18.37 -0.75 5.40
C PRO A 83 17.82 -1.07 4.00
N PRO A 84 18.63 -1.65 3.10
CA PRO A 84 18.20 -1.97 1.72
C PRO A 84 16.93 -2.82 1.65
N HIS A 85 16.83 -3.89 2.45
CA HIS A 85 15.65 -4.77 2.46
C HIS A 85 14.37 -4.06 2.96
N ILE A 86 14.48 -3.14 3.93
CA ILE A 86 13.35 -2.31 4.36
C ILE A 86 12.97 -1.33 3.26
N THR A 87 13.96 -0.69 2.63
CA THR A 87 13.77 0.24 1.52
C THR A 87 13.04 -0.43 0.35
N ALA A 88 13.43 -1.66 -0.01
CA ALA A 88 12.78 -2.45 -1.03
C ALA A 88 11.32 -2.73 -0.67
N MET A 89 11.05 -3.24 0.53
CA MET A 89 9.69 -3.55 0.98
C MET A 89 8.80 -2.30 1.02
N THR A 90 9.28 -1.18 1.56
CA THR A 90 8.49 0.05 1.62
C THR A 90 8.31 0.67 0.24
N GLY A 91 9.30 0.57 -0.65
CA GLY A 91 9.16 1.07 -2.02
C GLY A 91 8.14 0.29 -2.84
N ILE A 92 8.12 -1.05 -2.73
CA ILE A 92 7.09 -1.88 -3.37
C ILE A 92 5.71 -1.67 -2.75
N ASP A 93 5.64 -1.37 -1.45
CA ASP A 93 4.40 -0.91 -0.81
C ASP A 93 3.86 0.36 -1.47
N ALA A 94 4.69 1.38 -1.65
CA ALA A 94 4.33 2.60 -2.37
C ALA A 94 3.93 2.35 -3.83
N LEU A 95 4.63 1.43 -4.52
CA LEU A 95 4.25 1.03 -5.88
C LEU A 95 2.86 0.39 -5.91
N THR A 96 2.59 -0.50 -4.95
CA THR A 96 1.31 -1.18 -4.79
C THR A 96 0.20 -0.16 -4.56
N HIS A 97 0.41 0.82 -3.67
CA HIS A 97 -0.52 1.92 -3.45
C HIS A 97 -0.86 2.64 -4.76
N ALA A 98 0.15 3.02 -5.54
CA ALA A 98 -0.06 3.76 -6.79
C ALA A 98 -0.76 2.90 -7.85
N VAL A 99 -0.37 1.64 -8.02
CA VAL A 99 -0.99 0.70 -8.96
C VAL A 99 -2.46 0.44 -8.62
N GLU A 100 -2.76 0.20 -7.34
CA GLU A 100 -4.13 -0.03 -6.90
C GLU A 100 -4.98 1.23 -7.00
N ALA A 101 -4.47 2.39 -6.56
CA ALA A 101 -5.17 3.66 -6.68
C ALA A 101 -5.50 4.00 -8.15
N TYR A 102 -4.53 3.80 -9.07
CA TYR A 102 -4.74 4.04 -10.50
C TYR A 102 -5.75 3.08 -11.12
N SER A 103 -5.87 1.85 -10.60
CA SER A 103 -6.78 0.85 -11.17
C SER A 103 -8.13 0.76 -10.47
N ALA A 104 -8.28 1.42 -9.33
CA ALA A 104 -9.47 1.43 -8.48
C ALA A 104 -10.75 1.86 -9.23
N ARG A 105 -11.90 1.52 -8.66
CA ARG A 105 -13.21 1.97 -9.17
C ARG A 105 -13.44 3.46 -8.98
N HIS A 106 -12.86 4.06 -7.93
CA HIS A 106 -13.02 5.48 -7.60
C HIS A 106 -11.84 6.34 -8.08
N ALA A 107 -11.03 5.82 -9.00
CA ALA A 107 -9.98 6.59 -9.64
C ALA A 107 -10.57 7.82 -10.37
N THR A 108 -9.93 8.96 -10.18
CA THR A 108 -10.27 10.27 -10.78
C THR A 108 -9.07 10.83 -11.54
N PRO A 109 -9.23 11.84 -12.41
CA PRO A 109 -8.10 12.47 -13.10
C PRO A 109 -7.00 13.00 -12.14
N PHE A 110 -7.37 13.45 -10.95
CA PHE A 110 -6.41 13.92 -9.94
C PHE A 110 -5.62 12.76 -9.33
N THR A 111 -6.30 11.71 -8.88
CA THR A 111 -5.63 10.52 -8.33
C THR A 111 -4.81 9.80 -9.40
N ASP A 112 -5.27 9.83 -10.65
CA ASP A 112 -4.57 9.27 -11.79
C ASP A 112 -3.23 9.96 -12.03
N SER A 113 -3.22 11.30 -11.98
CA SER A 113 -2.00 12.09 -12.17
C SER A 113 -0.98 11.82 -11.05
N LEU A 114 -1.45 11.75 -9.80
CA LEU A 114 -0.61 11.43 -8.64
C LEU A 114 -0.05 10.00 -8.71
N ALA A 115 -0.91 9.01 -8.98
CA ALA A 115 -0.50 7.62 -9.05
C ALA A 115 0.48 7.36 -10.20
N MET A 116 0.23 7.92 -11.38
CA MET A 116 1.12 7.78 -12.54
C MET A 116 2.48 8.44 -12.33
N GLY A 117 2.50 9.63 -11.71
CA GLY A 117 3.75 10.28 -11.31
C GLY A 117 4.53 9.45 -10.29
N ALA A 118 3.84 8.89 -9.29
CA ALA A 118 4.46 8.00 -8.30
C ALA A 118 5.05 6.74 -8.94
N ILE A 119 4.33 6.06 -9.85
CA ILE A 119 4.82 4.85 -10.55
C ILE A 119 6.10 5.16 -11.32
N ALA A 120 6.14 6.26 -12.06
CA ALA A 120 7.32 6.65 -12.83
C ALA A 120 8.52 6.95 -11.93
N MET A 121 8.32 7.75 -10.88
CA MET A 121 9.39 8.07 -9.92
C MET A 121 9.92 6.82 -9.20
N ILE A 122 9.03 5.89 -8.80
CA ILE A 122 9.43 4.64 -8.13
C ILE A 122 10.26 3.75 -9.07
N GLY A 123 9.84 3.60 -10.32
CA GLY A 123 10.58 2.80 -11.31
C GLY A 123 12.03 3.24 -11.47
N GLU A 124 12.28 4.56 -11.42
CA GLU A 124 13.62 5.11 -11.55
C GLU A 124 14.42 5.17 -10.23
N ALA A 125 13.74 5.48 -9.12
CA ALA A 125 14.41 5.80 -7.85
C ALA A 125 14.59 4.58 -6.95
N LEU A 126 13.68 3.60 -6.99
CA LEU A 126 13.72 2.49 -6.03
C LEU A 126 14.97 1.62 -6.18
N PRO A 127 15.38 1.16 -7.39
CA PRO A 127 16.61 0.37 -7.52
C PRO A 127 17.85 1.13 -7.01
N LYS A 128 17.91 2.45 -7.27
CA LYS A 128 19.01 3.32 -6.81
C LYS A 128 19.01 3.44 -5.28
N ALA A 129 17.86 3.68 -4.66
CA ALA A 129 17.74 3.82 -3.21
C ALA A 129 18.04 2.51 -2.46
N VAL A 130 17.76 1.35 -3.08
CA VAL A 130 18.09 0.03 -2.52
C VAL A 130 19.58 -0.28 -2.70
N GLY A 131 20.15 -0.04 -3.89
CA GLY A 131 21.54 -0.35 -4.20
C GLY A 131 22.55 0.66 -3.62
N CYS A 132 22.15 1.91 -3.44
CA CYS A 132 22.95 3.02 -2.90
C CYS A 132 22.10 3.84 -1.92
N GLY A 133 22.02 3.37 -0.66
CA GLY A 133 21.16 3.98 0.37
C GLY A 133 21.51 5.43 0.75
N GLN A 134 22.68 5.92 0.36
CA GLN A 134 23.15 7.30 0.56
C GLN A 134 22.85 8.23 -0.62
N ASP A 135 22.25 7.72 -1.70
CA ASP A 135 21.79 8.57 -2.80
C ASP A 135 20.57 9.38 -2.35
N LEU A 136 20.82 10.59 -1.84
CA LEU A 136 19.80 11.50 -1.34
C LEU A 136 18.76 11.86 -2.40
N ALA A 137 19.14 11.95 -3.68
CA ALA A 137 18.19 12.25 -4.75
C ALA A 137 17.24 11.06 -4.99
N ALA A 138 17.75 9.82 -4.95
CA ALA A 138 16.91 8.64 -5.01
C ALA A 138 15.99 8.53 -3.78
N ARG A 139 16.50 8.82 -2.58
CA ARG A 139 15.72 8.84 -1.33
C ARG A 139 14.61 9.90 -1.36
N GLU A 140 14.92 11.11 -1.82
CA GLU A 140 13.96 12.21 -1.96
C GLU A 140 12.86 11.84 -2.97
N ASN A 141 13.23 11.31 -4.13
CA ASN A 141 12.27 10.87 -5.13
C ASN A 141 11.37 9.74 -4.59
N MET A 142 11.90 8.81 -3.81
CA MET A 142 11.09 7.78 -3.17
C MET A 142 10.12 8.36 -2.13
N LEU A 143 10.53 9.33 -1.32
CA LEU A 143 9.64 10.02 -0.37
C LEU A 143 8.52 10.77 -1.07
N LEU A 144 8.85 11.54 -2.11
CA LEU A 144 7.86 12.26 -2.92
C LEU A 144 6.88 11.29 -3.59
N ALA A 145 7.39 10.21 -4.19
CA ALA A 145 6.55 9.21 -4.83
C ALA A 145 5.62 8.49 -3.84
N SER A 146 6.13 8.13 -2.64
CA SER A 146 5.31 7.55 -1.57
C SER A 146 4.23 8.51 -1.09
N CYS A 147 4.56 9.80 -0.94
CA CYS A 147 3.61 10.85 -0.58
C CYS A 147 2.50 11.00 -1.64
N MET A 148 2.88 11.05 -2.93
CA MET A 148 1.94 11.12 -4.05
C MET A 148 1.04 9.88 -4.13
N ALA A 149 1.61 8.69 -3.95
CA ALA A 149 0.85 7.44 -3.87
C ALA A 149 -0.14 7.49 -2.70
N GLY A 150 0.30 8.01 -1.53
CA GLY A 150 -0.51 8.29 -0.35
C GLY A 150 -1.75 9.13 -0.65
N MET A 151 -1.53 10.28 -1.30
CA MET A 151 -2.60 11.19 -1.72
C MET A 151 -3.56 10.52 -2.71
N ALA A 152 -3.03 9.73 -3.64
CA ALA A 152 -3.84 9.01 -4.63
C ALA A 152 -4.74 7.97 -3.97
N PHE A 153 -4.18 7.05 -3.17
CA PHE A 153 -4.97 5.98 -2.57
C PHE A 153 -5.90 6.47 -1.46
N SER A 154 -5.54 7.55 -0.75
CA SER A 154 -6.42 8.13 0.27
C SER A 154 -7.75 8.62 -0.32
N SER A 155 -7.81 8.88 -1.64
CA SER A 155 -9.02 9.34 -2.33
C SER A 155 -9.62 8.27 -3.24
N ALA A 156 -8.80 7.50 -3.97
CA ALA A 156 -9.27 6.47 -4.90
C ALA A 156 -9.60 5.13 -4.21
N GLY A 157 -9.05 4.92 -3.01
CA GLY A 157 -8.99 3.62 -2.36
C GLY A 157 -7.85 2.74 -2.89
N LEU A 158 -7.83 1.51 -2.39
CA LEU A 158 -6.87 0.45 -2.76
C LEU A 158 -7.59 -0.67 -3.50
N GLY A 159 -7.15 -1.91 -3.36
CA GLY A 159 -7.80 -3.04 -3.99
C GLY A 159 -7.52 -4.38 -3.34
N LEU A 160 -7.60 -5.41 -4.17
CA LEU A 160 -7.48 -6.81 -3.77
C LEU A 160 -6.08 -7.17 -3.26
N CYS A 161 -5.02 -6.48 -3.71
CA CYS A 161 -3.65 -6.77 -3.26
C CYS A 161 -3.51 -6.44 -1.78
N HIS A 162 -3.90 -5.24 -1.34
CA HIS A 162 -3.89 -4.89 0.09
C HIS A 162 -4.84 -5.78 0.91
N ALA A 163 -6.06 -6.01 0.41
CA ALA A 163 -7.02 -6.87 1.09
C ALA A 163 -6.47 -8.28 1.35
N MET A 164 -5.71 -8.83 0.40
CA MET A 164 -5.01 -10.10 0.57
C MET A 164 -3.75 -9.95 1.46
N ALA A 165 -2.91 -8.95 1.24
CA ALA A 165 -1.64 -8.78 1.95
C ALA A 165 -1.78 -8.50 3.45
N HIS A 166 -2.93 -8.00 3.90
CA HIS A 166 -3.21 -7.81 5.33
C HIS A 166 -3.28 -9.13 6.13
N GLN A 167 -3.60 -10.25 5.47
CA GLN A 167 -3.93 -11.51 6.16
C GLN A 167 -2.68 -12.34 6.54
N PRO A 168 -1.70 -12.56 5.65
CA PRO A 168 -0.52 -13.35 5.96
C PRO A 168 0.34 -12.76 7.09
N GLY A 169 0.38 -11.42 7.21
CA GLY A 169 1.18 -10.76 8.24
C GLY A 169 0.76 -11.09 9.68
N THR A 170 -0.53 -11.35 9.91
CA THR A 170 -1.03 -11.72 11.25
C THR A 170 -0.74 -13.18 11.58
N ALA A 171 -0.81 -14.07 10.60
CA ALA A 171 -0.65 -15.52 10.81
C ALA A 171 0.81 -15.99 10.75
N LEU A 172 1.64 -15.37 9.90
CA LEU A 172 3.00 -15.82 9.58
C LEU A 172 4.06 -14.74 9.82
N HIS A 173 3.68 -13.60 10.41
CA HIS A 173 4.60 -12.48 10.66
C HIS A 173 5.31 -11.95 9.41
N ILE A 174 4.72 -12.14 8.22
CA ILE A 174 5.24 -11.62 6.96
C ILE A 174 5.12 -10.08 6.97
N PRO A 175 6.22 -9.34 6.74
CA PRO A 175 6.17 -7.89 6.63
C PRO A 175 5.22 -7.43 5.51
N HIS A 176 4.48 -6.34 5.75
CA HIS A 176 3.42 -5.90 4.84
C HIS A 176 3.89 -5.65 3.40
N GLY A 177 4.98 -4.91 3.21
CA GLY A 177 5.54 -4.65 1.89
C GLY A 177 6.01 -5.90 1.16
N LEU A 178 6.47 -6.92 1.90
CA LEU A 178 6.83 -8.22 1.32
C LEU A 178 5.58 -9.01 0.88
N ALA A 179 4.52 -8.99 1.68
CA ALA A 179 3.24 -9.60 1.29
C ALA A 179 2.65 -8.92 0.04
N ASN A 180 2.71 -7.58 -0.04
CA ASN A 180 2.33 -6.83 -1.24
C ASN A 180 3.19 -7.25 -2.44
N ALA A 181 4.52 -7.35 -2.29
CA ALA A 181 5.42 -7.80 -3.35
C ALA A 181 5.08 -9.20 -3.89
N MET A 182 4.77 -10.15 -3.00
CA MET A 182 4.38 -11.52 -3.37
C MET A 182 3.06 -11.59 -4.16
N LEU A 183 2.13 -10.68 -3.87
CA LEU A 183 0.74 -10.75 -4.33
C LEU A 183 0.45 -9.84 -5.52
N LEU A 184 1.11 -8.69 -5.62
CA LEU A 184 0.79 -7.63 -6.58
C LEU A 184 0.75 -8.14 -8.03
N PRO A 185 1.76 -8.85 -8.56
CA PRO A 185 1.73 -9.30 -9.95
C PRO A 185 0.57 -10.26 -10.27
N THR A 186 0.20 -11.12 -9.31
CA THR A 186 -0.90 -12.07 -9.43
C THR A 186 -2.24 -11.36 -9.41
N VAL A 187 -2.40 -10.37 -8.53
CA VAL A 187 -3.60 -9.52 -8.47
C VAL A 187 -3.73 -8.64 -9.72
N MET A 188 -2.63 -8.14 -10.28
CA MET A 188 -2.66 -7.48 -11.57
C MET A 188 -3.12 -8.44 -12.67
N GLU A 189 -2.63 -9.68 -12.76
CA GLU A 189 -3.15 -10.63 -13.77
C GLU A 189 -4.67 -10.85 -13.62
N PHE A 190 -5.18 -10.89 -12.38
CA PHE A 190 -6.62 -10.95 -12.12
C PHE A 190 -7.36 -9.69 -12.61
N ASN A 191 -6.91 -8.50 -12.20
CA ASN A 191 -7.62 -7.26 -12.48
C ASN A 191 -7.50 -6.80 -13.95
N ARG A 192 -6.50 -7.28 -14.70
CA ARG A 192 -6.24 -6.80 -16.06
C ARG A 192 -7.43 -7.00 -17.00
N MET A 193 -8.24 -8.04 -16.77
CA MET A 193 -9.44 -8.35 -17.55
C MET A 193 -10.35 -7.14 -17.73
N VAL A 194 -10.48 -6.29 -16.71
CA VAL A 194 -11.36 -5.10 -16.71
C VAL A 194 -10.57 -3.77 -16.72
N ARG A 195 -9.22 -3.82 -16.73
CA ARG A 195 -8.33 -2.64 -16.66
C ARG A 195 -7.16 -2.65 -17.66
N ARG A 196 -7.23 -3.42 -18.75
CA ARG A 196 -6.15 -3.55 -19.76
C ARG A 196 -5.46 -2.24 -20.14
N ALA A 197 -6.23 -1.23 -20.57
CA ALA A 197 -5.67 0.05 -20.99
C ALA A 197 -4.92 0.78 -19.86
N ARG A 198 -5.45 0.74 -18.64
CA ARG A 198 -4.78 1.32 -17.47
C ARG A 198 -3.49 0.57 -17.14
N PHE A 199 -3.48 -0.76 -17.17
CA PHE A 199 -2.26 -1.52 -16.91
C PHE A 199 -1.18 -1.33 -17.97
N SER A 200 -1.55 -1.18 -19.25
CA SER A 200 -0.63 -0.71 -20.28
C SER A 200 0.00 0.64 -19.93
N GLN A 201 -0.75 1.60 -19.38
CA GLN A 201 -0.18 2.87 -18.90
C GLN A 201 0.74 2.70 -17.70
N ILE A 202 0.42 1.81 -16.75
CA ILE A 202 1.31 1.50 -15.62
C ILE A 202 2.69 1.06 -16.11
N GLY A 203 2.75 0.11 -17.04
CA GLY A 203 4.02 -0.35 -17.61
C GLY A 203 4.76 0.79 -18.33
N ARG A 204 4.04 1.68 -19.01
CA ARG A 204 4.64 2.85 -19.65
C ARG A 204 5.24 3.84 -18.67
N ALA A 205 4.55 4.13 -17.57
CA ALA A 205 5.09 4.98 -16.52
C ALA A 205 6.31 4.34 -15.86
N LEU A 206 6.22 3.05 -15.55
CA LEU A 206 7.27 2.32 -14.84
C LEU A 206 8.56 2.18 -15.67
N THR A 207 8.44 1.96 -16.98
CA THR A 207 9.57 1.60 -17.85
C THR A 207 10.01 2.70 -18.81
N GLY A 208 9.20 3.76 -18.97
CA GLY A 208 9.37 4.78 -20.01
C GLY A 208 9.10 4.29 -21.45
N LYS A 209 8.71 3.02 -21.63
CA LYS A 209 8.51 2.39 -22.95
C LYS A 209 7.04 2.14 -23.22
N LYS A 210 6.66 1.97 -24.48
CA LYS A 210 5.30 1.50 -24.80
C LYS A 210 5.19 0.04 -24.35
N THR A 211 4.18 -0.27 -23.54
CA THR A 211 3.91 -1.61 -23.03
C THR A 211 2.44 -1.96 -23.21
N ASP A 212 2.11 -3.23 -23.45
CA ASP A 212 0.78 -3.77 -23.20
C ASP A 212 0.57 -4.09 -21.71
N ASP A 213 -0.57 -4.67 -21.35
CA ASP A 213 -0.89 -4.95 -19.96
C ASP A 213 -0.18 -6.17 -19.37
N ARG A 214 0.26 -7.13 -20.21
CA ARG A 214 1.08 -8.27 -19.77
C ARG A 214 2.53 -7.85 -19.56
N GLU A 215 3.06 -7.03 -20.47
CA GLU A 215 4.40 -6.42 -20.36
C GLU A 215 4.50 -5.54 -19.11
N ALA A 216 3.44 -4.81 -18.75
CA ALA A 216 3.39 -4.05 -17.50
C ALA A 216 3.51 -4.95 -16.25
N ILE A 217 2.80 -6.09 -16.24
CA ILE A 217 2.88 -7.06 -15.13
C ILE A 217 4.28 -7.68 -15.05
N ALA A 218 4.88 -7.97 -16.19
CA ALA A 218 6.26 -8.47 -16.26
C ALA A 218 7.25 -7.45 -15.69
N ALA A 219 7.14 -6.18 -16.08
CA ALA A 219 7.99 -5.10 -15.57
C ALA A 219 7.86 -4.91 -14.04
N VAL A 220 6.65 -5.02 -13.49
CA VAL A 220 6.46 -4.99 -12.03
C VAL A 220 7.13 -6.19 -11.35
N ARG A 221 7.02 -7.39 -11.93
CA ARG A 221 7.72 -8.60 -11.45
C ARG A 221 9.23 -8.43 -11.48
N GLU A 222 9.76 -7.89 -12.57
CA GLU A 222 11.18 -7.63 -12.77
C GLU A 222 11.71 -6.64 -11.74
N LEU A 223 11.03 -5.51 -11.53
CA LEU A 223 11.42 -4.53 -10.50
C LEU A 223 11.42 -5.14 -9.10
N ILE A 224 10.38 -5.91 -8.74
CA ILE A 224 10.29 -6.62 -7.45
C ILE A 224 11.50 -7.56 -7.25
N ALA A 225 11.86 -8.30 -8.29
CA ALA A 225 13.01 -9.20 -8.26
C ALA A 225 14.35 -8.43 -8.20
N GLU A 226 14.48 -7.34 -8.94
CA GLU A 226 15.67 -6.48 -8.99
C GLU A 226 16.00 -5.89 -7.61
N VAL A 227 14.99 -5.51 -6.84
CA VAL A 227 15.16 -5.01 -5.47
C VAL A 227 15.28 -6.11 -4.41
N GLY A 228 15.37 -7.37 -4.84
CA GLY A 228 15.67 -8.52 -3.99
C GLY A 228 14.47 -9.14 -3.26
N LEU A 229 13.22 -8.82 -3.65
CA LEU A 229 12.02 -9.37 -3.01
C LEU A 229 11.48 -10.59 -3.77
N THR A 230 12.25 -11.67 -3.81
CA THR A 230 11.92 -12.89 -4.58
C THR A 230 11.26 -13.99 -3.75
N MET A 231 11.08 -13.77 -2.44
CA MET A 231 10.48 -14.77 -1.56
C MET A 231 9.03 -15.02 -1.94
N ARG A 232 8.63 -16.28 -1.92
CA ARG A 232 7.27 -16.74 -2.24
C ARG A 232 6.44 -16.98 -0.99
N LEU A 233 5.11 -16.91 -1.09
CA LEU A 233 4.24 -17.17 0.07
C LEU A 233 4.48 -18.55 0.70
N THR A 234 4.70 -19.57 -0.12
CA THR A 234 4.98 -20.94 0.37
C THR A 234 6.32 -21.04 1.09
N GLU A 235 7.32 -20.24 0.67
CA GLU A 235 8.63 -20.18 1.34
C GLU A 235 8.52 -19.46 2.68
N ALA A 236 7.58 -18.53 2.80
CA ALA A 236 7.22 -17.87 4.05
C ALA A 236 6.30 -18.71 4.97
N GLY A 237 6.00 -19.97 4.60
CA GLY A 237 5.22 -20.91 5.41
C GLY A 237 3.71 -20.94 5.09
N ALA A 238 3.25 -20.26 4.04
CA ALA A 238 1.86 -20.34 3.61
C ALA A 238 1.55 -21.74 3.05
N THR A 239 0.36 -22.24 3.37
CA THR A 239 -0.13 -23.55 2.95
C THR A 239 -1.61 -23.45 2.57
N SER A 240 -2.14 -24.44 1.85
CA SER A 240 -3.56 -24.49 1.47
C SER A 240 -4.52 -24.42 2.67
N ALA A 241 -4.08 -24.84 3.86
CA ALA A 241 -4.87 -24.74 5.09
C ALA A 241 -5.16 -23.29 5.51
N HIS A 242 -4.30 -22.34 5.11
CA HIS A 242 -4.47 -20.92 5.44
C HIS A 242 -5.47 -20.21 4.52
N TYR A 243 -5.52 -20.61 3.23
CA TYR A 243 -6.12 -19.79 2.18
C TYR A 243 -7.61 -19.54 2.35
N ALA A 244 -8.37 -20.52 2.86
CA ALA A 244 -9.80 -20.34 3.08
C ALA A 244 -10.10 -19.25 4.11
N ALA A 245 -9.39 -19.25 5.24
CA ALA A 245 -9.54 -18.25 6.29
C ALA A 245 -9.06 -16.86 5.81
N TRP A 246 -7.93 -16.80 5.12
CA TRP A 246 -7.43 -15.54 4.55
C TRP A 246 -8.34 -14.97 3.46
N ALA A 247 -8.93 -15.82 2.63
CA ALA A 247 -9.87 -15.37 1.60
C ALA A 247 -11.14 -14.79 2.22
N GLN A 248 -11.68 -15.42 3.27
CA GLN A 248 -12.82 -14.87 4.02
C GLN A 248 -12.48 -13.49 4.61
N ALA A 249 -11.34 -13.38 5.30
CA ALA A 249 -10.92 -12.11 5.90
C ALA A 249 -10.64 -11.03 4.84
N ALA A 250 -10.08 -11.39 3.69
CA ALA A 250 -9.88 -10.47 2.57
C ALA A 250 -11.20 -9.98 1.95
N GLN A 251 -12.28 -10.78 1.96
CA GLN A 251 -13.61 -10.33 1.52
C GLN A 251 -14.22 -9.28 2.46
N GLU A 252 -13.85 -9.32 3.74
CA GLU A 252 -14.31 -8.39 4.77
C GLU A 252 -13.44 -7.12 4.84
N ASP A 253 -12.28 -7.12 4.19
CA ASP A 253 -11.35 -6.00 4.18
C ASP A 253 -11.89 -4.81 3.39
N ILE A 254 -11.80 -3.61 3.99
CA ILE A 254 -12.28 -2.37 3.40
C ILE A 254 -11.60 -2.04 2.06
N CYS A 255 -10.34 -2.45 1.86
CA CYS A 255 -9.60 -2.20 0.62
C CYS A 255 -10.25 -2.88 -0.59
N LEU A 256 -10.95 -4.01 -0.40
CA LEU A 256 -11.59 -4.73 -1.48
C LEU A 256 -12.74 -3.94 -2.12
N ARG A 257 -13.38 -3.04 -1.36
CA ARG A 257 -14.56 -2.26 -1.81
C ARG A 257 -14.28 -1.45 -3.09
N THR A 258 -13.03 -1.04 -3.28
CA THR A 258 -12.59 -0.20 -4.40
C THR A 258 -11.89 -0.98 -5.51
N ASN A 259 -11.71 -2.30 -5.36
CA ASN A 259 -11.11 -3.15 -6.38
C ASN A 259 -11.93 -3.12 -7.69
N PRO A 260 -11.31 -3.00 -8.88
CA PRO A 260 -12.04 -2.85 -10.14
C PRO A 260 -12.80 -4.08 -10.60
N ARG A 261 -12.40 -5.28 -10.13
CA ARG A 261 -13.01 -6.55 -10.49
C ARG A 261 -13.58 -7.22 -9.23
N THR A 262 -14.83 -7.63 -9.27
CA THR A 262 -15.39 -8.45 -8.17
C THR A 262 -14.60 -9.76 -8.06
N ALA A 263 -14.19 -10.11 -6.84
CA ALA A 263 -13.47 -11.35 -6.53
C ALA A 263 -14.33 -12.23 -5.60
N SER A 264 -14.66 -13.44 -6.05
CA SER A 264 -15.29 -14.44 -5.18
C SER A 264 -14.27 -15.01 -4.20
N ARG A 265 -14.74 -15.64 -3.12
CA ARG A 265 -13.85 -16.29 -2.14
C ARG A 265 -12.98 -17.35 -2.81
N GLU A 266 -13.56 -18.14 -3.70
CA GLU A 266 -12.89 -19.21 -4.44
C GLU A 266 -11.77 -18.63 -5.32
N GLN A 267 -12.04 -17.51 -6.01
CA GLN A 267 -11.02 -16.81 -6.79
C GLN A 267 -9.90 -16.28 -5.90
N ILE A 268 -10.20 -15.74 -4.72
CA ILE A 268 -9.15 -15.26 -3.79
C ILE A 268 -8.29 -16.43 -3.30
N ILE A 269 -8.88 -17.61 -3.03
CA ILE A 269 -8.14 -18.84 -2.69
C ILE A 269 -7.22 -19.24 -3.85
N GLU A 270 -7.72 -19.23 -5.09
CA GLU A 270 -6.92 -19.51 -6.28
C GLU A 270 -5.77 -18.52 -6.45
N LEU A 271 -5.98 -17.23 -6.16
CA LEU A 271 -4.94 -16.21 -6.23
C LEU A 271 -3.84 -16.43 -5.18
N TYR A 272 -4.17 -16.81 -3.94
CA TYR A 272 -3.14 -17.21 -2.97
C TYR A 272 -2.37 -18.45 -3.45
N ALA A 273 -3.05 -19.44 -4.05
CA ALA A 273 -2.42 -20.64 -4.57
C ALA A 273 -1.55 -20.38 -5.82
N ALA A 274 -1.86 -19.32 -6.57
CA ALA A 274 -1.16 -18.88 -7.78
C ALA A 274 -0.01 -17.90 -7.50
N ALA A 275 -0.02 -17.23 -6.35
CA ALA A 275 1.09 -16.41 -5.84
C ALA A 275 2.26 -17.30 -5.35
N ARG A 276 2.78 -18.07 -6.30
CA ARG A 276 4.00 -18.87 -6.21
C ARG A 276 5.13 -18.00 -6.73
#